data_AF-A0A915YQG7-F1
#
_entry.id   AF-A0A915YQG7-F1
#
_cell.length_a   1.000
_cell.length_b   1.000
_cell.length_c   1.000
_cell.angle_alpha   90.00
_cell.angle_beta   90.00
_cell.angle_gamma   90.00
#
_symmetry.space_group_name_H-M   'P 1'
#
loop_
_entity.id
_entity.type
_entity.pdbx_description
1 polymer ?
#
loop_
_entity_poly.entity_id
_entity_poly.type
_entity_poly.pdbx_seq_one_letter_code
_entity_poly.pdbx_strand_id
1 'polypeptide(L)' 'MTIAERYPIVKNGLEKYIRGITRPDEEISFYFVLPETRFTTYREQSIHTTKKTVIKKKSAWFGRFKQYALELDLKIKDI' A
#
# COMPACT_ATOMS: atom_id res chain seq x y z
N MET A 1 9.62 7.54 11.96
CA MET A 1 8.36 6.79 11.96
C MET A 1 7.51 7.23 10.77
N THR A 2 7.10 6.32 9.88
CA THR A 2 6.25 6.65 8.71
C THR A 2 4.76 6.65 9.09
N ILE A 3 3.91 7.29 8.29
CA ILE A 3 2.45 7.21 8.45
C ILE A 3 2.01 5.73 8.44
N ALA A 4 2.65 4.89 7.63
CA ALA A 4 2.38 3.46 7.57
C ALA A 4 2.73 2.66 8.82
N GLU A 5 3.76 3.07 9.57
CA GLU A 5 4.05 2.45 10.88
C GLU A 5 2.97 2.80 11.92
N ARG A 6 2.37 4.00 11.83
CA ARG A 6 1.23 4.39 12.67
C ARG A 6 -0.10 3.79 12.18
N TYR A 7 -0.26 3.70 10.87
CA TYR A 7 -1.48 3.33 10.14
C TYR A 7 -1.15 2.24 9.11
N PRO A 8 -0.95 0.99 9.57
CA PRO A 8 -0.62 -0.10 8.68
C PRO A 8 -1.75 -0.38 7.67
N ILE A 9 -1.40 -0.93 6.52
CA ILE A 9 -2.38 -1.38 5.53
C ILE A 9 -3.18 -2.55 6.13
N VAL A 10 -4.47 -2.34 6.39
CA VAL A 10 -5.35 -3.35 7.00
C VAL A 10 -6.10 -4.13 5.91
N LYS A 11 -6.00 -5.46 5.93
CA LYS A 11 -6.66 -6.38 4.98
C LYS A 11 -8.16 -6.12 4.82
N ASN A 12 -8.87 -5.91 5.92
CA ASN A 12 -10.31 -5.66 5.88
C ASN A 12 -10.67 -4.38 5.10
N GLY A 13 -9.78 -3.38 5.10
CA GLY A 13 -9.92 -2.20 4.26
C GLY A 13 -9.68 -2.53 2.78
N LEU A 14 -8.61 -3.26 2.48
CA LEU A 14 -8.27 -3.69 1.12
C LEU A 14 -9.36 -4.56 0.47
N GLU A 15 -9.91 -5.52 1.20
CA GLU A 15 -10.89 -6.47 0.67
C GLU A 15 -12.16 -5.80 0.13
N LYS A 16 -12.50 -4.60 0.63
CA LYS A 16 -13.63 -3.82 0.09
C LYS A 16 -13.39 -3.40 -1.36
N TYR A 17 -12.16 -2.99 -1.69
CA TYR A 17 -11.78 -2.57 -3.04
C TYR A 17 -11.57 -3.76 -3.97
N ILE A 18 -11.06 -4.87 -3.43
CA ILE A 18 -10.78 -6.09 -4.21
C ILE A 18 -12.06 -6.79 -4.66
N ARG A 19 -13.15 -6.71 -3.88
CA ARG A 19 -14.44 -7.30 -4.27
C ARG A 19 -15.01 -6.73 -5.57
N GLY A 20 -14.60 -5.52 -5.97
CA GLY A 20 -14.98 -4.94 -7.26
C GLY A 20 -14.14 -5.44 -8.44
N ILE A 21 -13.03 -6.14 -8.19
CA ILE A 21 -12.12 -6.65 -9.22
C ILE A 21 -12.59 -8.05 -9.61
N THR A 22 -13.27 -8.15 -10.75
CA THR A 22 -13.89 -9.39 -11.22
C THR A 22 -12.94 -10.30 -11.97
N ARG A 23 -11.81 -9.76 -12.47
CA ARG A 23 -10.82 -10.53 -13.21
C ARG A 23 -9.88 -11.25 -12.24
N PRO A 24 -9.72 -12.58 -12.37
CA PRO A 24 -8.91 -13.36 -11.44
C PRO A 24 -7.41 -13.06 -11.53
N ASP A 25 -6.94 -12.58 -12.67
CA ASP A 25 -5.55 -12.29 -13.03
C ASP A 25 -5.19 -10.79 -12.99
N GLU A 26 -6.16 -9.91 -12.78
CA GLU A 26 -5.92 -8.47 -12.75
C GLU A 26 -5.08 -8.05 -11.54
N GLU A 27 -4.05 -7.27 -11.83
CA GLU A 27 -3.17 -6.68 -10.83
C GLU A 27 -3.96 -5.69 -9.94
N ILE A 28 -3.66 -5.71 -8.64
CA ILE A 28 -4.21 -4.77 -7.67
C ILE A 28 -3.09 -3.79 -7.32
N SER A 29 -2.98 -2.72 -8.09
CA SER A 29 -1.94 -1.70 -7.93
C SER A 29 -2.33 -0.68 -6.86
N PHE A 30 -1.47 -0.49 -5.86
CA PHE A 30 -1.60 0.55 -4.84
C PHE A 30 -0.46 1.54 -4.96
N TYR A 31 -0.79 2.81 -5.15
CA TYR A 31 0.17 3.89 -5.30
C TYR A 31 0.31 4.68 -4.00
N PHE A 32 1.53 4.80 -3.49
CA PHE A 32 1.89 5.61 -2.34
C PHE A 32 2.64 6.84 -2.83
N VAL A 33 2.03 8.00 -2.67
CA VAL A 33 2.69 9.27 -2.97
C VAL A 33 3.53 9.67 -1.77
N LEU A 34 4.84 9.84 -1.98
CA LEU A 34 5.82 10.06 -0.93
C LEU A 34 6.73 11.25 -1.29
N PRO A 35 7.07 12.13 -0.34
CA PRO A 35 8.13 13.10 -0.57
C PRO A 35 9.48 12.39 -0.75
N GLU A 36 10.43 13.03 -1.44
CA GLU A 36 11.79 12.51 -1.75
C GLU A 36 12.45 11.79 -0.56
N THR A 37 12.44 12.43 0.62
CA THR A 37 13.04 11.88 1.86
C THR A 37 12.44 10.54 2.31
N ARG A 38 11.19 10.26 1.93
CA ARG A 38 10.48 9.01 2.24
C ARG A 38 10.48 8.04 1.08
N PHE A 39 10.52 8.55 -0.15
CA PHE A 39 10.61 7.74 -1.36
C PHE A 39 11.90 6.92 -1.38
N THR A 40 13.03 7.57 -1.16
CA THR A 40 14.38 6.95 -1.16
C THR A 40 14.56 5.81 -0.15
N THR A 41 13.76 5.81 0.92
CA THR A 41 13.81 4.81 1.99
C THR A 41 12.58 3.89 2.01
N TYR A 42 11.69 4.01 1.03
CA TYR A 42 10.48 3.22 0.95
C TYR A 42 10.79 1.73 0.78
N ARG A 43 10.01 0.91 1.47
CA ARG A 43 9.97 -0.54 1.29
C ARG A 43 8.51 -0.97 1.24
N GLU A 44 8.23 -2.03 0.48
CA GLU A 44 6.89 -2.61 0.44
C GLU A 44 6.38 -2.90 1.85
N GLN A 45 5.17 -2.42 2.14
CA GLN A 45 4.61 -2.53 3.47
C GLN A 45 3.94 -3.90 3.65
N SER A 46 4.07 -4.45 4.86
CA SER A 46 3.32 -5.65 5.21
C SER A 46 1.83 -5.35 5.36
N ILE A 47 0.99 -6.30 4.97
CA ILE A 47 -0.46 -6.21 5.18
C ILE A 47 -0.79 -6.79 6.56
N HIS A 48 -1.64 -6.08 7.30
CA HIS A 48 -1.97 -6.37 8.69
C HIS A 48 -3.43 -6.77 8.87
N THR A 49 -3.69 -7.48 9.96
CA THR A 49 -5.03 -7.72 10.50
C THR A 49 -5.57 -6.45 11.17
N THR A 50 -6.86 -6.44 11.50
CA THR A 50 -7.48 -5.38 12.32
C THR A 50 -6.83 -5.24 13.70
N LYS A 51 -6.14 -6.28 14.19
CA LYS A 51 -5.38 -6.29 15.44
C LYS A 51 -3.92 -5.82 15.27
N LYS A 52 -3.58 -5.20 14.13
CA LYS A 52 -2.22 -4.72 13.79
C LYS A 52 -1.14 -5.80 13.81
N THR A 53 -1.50 -7.07 13.57
CA THR A 53 -0.53 -8.15 13.38
C THR A 53 -0.32 -8.41 11.89
N VAL A 54 0.92 -8.70 11.48
CA VAL A 54 1.23 -9.05 10.08
C VAL A 54 0.49 -10.34 9.69
N ILE A 55 -0.11 -10.35 8.50
CA ILE A 55 -0.83 -11.52 8.00
C ILE A 55 0.16 -12.61 7.59
N LYS A 56 -0.02 -13.79 8.20
CA LYS A 56 0.73 -14.99 7.85
C LYS A 56 0.02 -15.82 6.76
N LYS A 57 -1.31 -15.95 6.85
CA LYS A 57 -2.13 -16.68 5.87
C LYS A 57 -2.57 -15.75 4.74
N LYS A 58 -1.85 -15.79 3.62
CA LYS A 58 -2.12 -14.96 2.44
C LYS A 58 -3.30 -15.54 1.64
N SER A 59 -4.30 -14.71 1.33
CA SER A 59 -5.37 -15.06 0.38
C SER A 59 -4.84 -15.08 -1.05
N ALA A 60 -5.52 -15.74 -1.98
CA ALA A 60 -5.07 -15.85 -3.38
C ALA A 60 -4.76 -14.49 -4.05
N TRP A 61 -5.55 -13.46 -3.73
CA TRP A 61 -5.34 -12.11 -4.27
C TRP A 61 -4.04 -11.44 -3.81
N PHE A 62 -3.37 -11.91 -2.75
CA PHE A 62 -2.12 -11.31 -2.25
C PHE A 62 -1.01 -11.34 -3.32
N GLY A 63 -0.98 -12.37 -4.17
CA GLY A 63 0.02 -12.45 -5.26
C GLY A 63 -0.18 -11.37 -6.33
N ARG A 64 -1.38 -10.80 -6.40
CA ARG A 64 -1.76 -9.75 -7.35
C ARG A 64 -1.56 -8.35 -6.77
N PHE A 65 -1.34 -8.24 -5.47
CA PHE A 65 -1.20 -6.94 -4.80
C PHE A 65 0.20 -6.39 -5.04
N LYS A 66 0.28 -5.23 -5.71
CA LYS A 66 1.52 -4.53 -6.01
C LYS A 66 1.52 -3.16 -5.37
N GLN A 67 2.63 -2.81 -4.73
CA GLN A 67 2.83 -1.49 -4.13
C GLN A 67 3.82 -0.70 -4.96
N TYR A 68 3.38 0.47 -5.40
CA TYR A 68 4.20 1.42 -6.13
C TYR A 68 4.42 2.64 -5.23
N ALA A 69 5.66 3.08 -5.12
CA ALA A 69 5.96 4.39 -4.56
C ALA A 69 6.05 5.38 -5.72
N LEU A 70 5.41 6.54 -5.57
CA LEU A 70 5.54 7.67 -6.48
C LEU A 70 6.21 8.78 -5.71
N GLU A 71 7.34 9.26 -6.23
CA GLU A 71 8.00 10.43 -5.69
C GLU A 71 7.17 11.68 -6.02
N LEU A 72 6.90 12.47 -4.98
CA LEU A 72 6.31 13.78 -5.11
C LEU A 72 7.42 14.81 -4.92
N ASP A 73 7.77 15.48 -6.03
CA ASP A 73 8.62 16.66 -5.96
C ASP A 73 7.82 17.82 -5.35
N LEU A 74 8.00 18.02 -4.05
CA LEU A 74 7.39 19.10 -3.28
C LEU A 74 8.15 20.43 -3.41
N LYS A 75 9.00 20.60 -4.43
CA LYS A 75 9.45 21.93 -4.84
C LYS A 75 8.24 22.74 -5.32
N ILE A 76 7.50 23.26 -4.35
CA ILE A 76 6.60 24.40 -4.50
C ILE A 76 7.51 25.49 -5.05
N LYS A 77 7.46 25.72 -6.37
CA LYS A 77 7.84 27.03 -6.88
C LYS A 77 6.80 27.97 -6.30
N ASP A 78 7.24 28.90 -5.46
CA ASP A 78 6.42 30.00 -4.97
C ASP A 78 5.53 30.51 -6.12
N ILE A 79 4.21 30.37 -5.95
CA ILE A 79 3.19 30.96 -6.83
C ILE A 79 2.81 32.30 -6.20
#